data_AF-A0AAJ0RJF1-F1
#
_entry.id   AF-A0AAJ0RJF1-F1
#
_cell.length_a   1.000
_cell.length_b   1.000
_cell.length_c   1.000
_cell.angle_alpha   90.00
_cell.angle_beta   90.00
_cell.angle_gamma   90.00
#
_symmetry.space_group_name_H-M   'P 1'
#
loop_
_entity.id
_entity.type
_entity.pdbx_description
1 polymer ?
#
loop_
_entity_poly.entity_id
_entity_poly.type
_entity_poly.pdbx_seq_one_letter_code
_entity_poly.pdbx_strand_id
1 'polypeptide(L)'
;MATAAKLGTNFTGVQMSPKDTKSLLEAVEQIKPDVPGDSKGIMLERVKRAEEADRIGSVPVPGSAKGMLKSTFDMALGKSPELLVDKLGERLAFERSGVRLYDAMIAKAKALGTAESDLIQVLQHIRDEEFEHMNMVAEAIETLGADPTAQTPCADVAAVKSMGVMQVLTDPRTNIAQGMGALLTIELEDNAAWELLIELAEAGGHPNIAKGFKKAKDQEDDHLVKIKTLIRRDLIGQIK
;
A
#
# COMPACT_ATOMS: atom_id res chain seq x y z
N MET A 1 3.14 -25.54 6.56
CA MET A 1 2.55 -24.75 7.68
C MET A 1 3.63 -23.88 8.30
N ALA A 2 3.88 -22.67 7.79
CA ALA A 2 4.70 -21.71 8.53
C ALA A 2 4.05 -21.49 9.89
N THR A 3 4.83 -21.70 10.93
CA THR A 3 4.39 -21.91 12.30
C THR A 3 3.59 -20.72 12.81
N ALA A 4 2.41 -20.97 13.40
CA ALA A 4 1.80 -20.06 14.36
C ALA A 4 2.86 -19.62 15.42
N ALA A 5 2.61 -18.54 16.15
CA ALA A 5 3.51 -18.07 17.21
C ALA A 5 3.65 -19.14 18.32
N LYS A 6 4.57 -20.09 18.12
CA LYS A 6 4.90 -21.11 19.12
C LYS A 6 5.65 -20.42 20.25
N LEU A 7 5.43 -20.90 21.48
CA LEU A 7 6.36 -20.58 22.56
C LEU A 7 7.77 -20.96 22.12
N GLY A 8 8.67 -20.01 22.23
CA GLY A 8 10.04 -20.12 21.72
C GLY A 8 10.97 -19.22 22.50
N THR A 9 12.27 -19.40 22.26
CA THR A 9 13.28 -18.60 22.92
C THR A 9 13.11 -17.13 22.53
N ASN A 10 12.98 -16.26 23.54
CA ASN A 10 12.97 -14.82 23.30
C ASN A 10 14.41 -14.36 22.99
N PHE A 11 14.63 -13.82 21.79
CA PHE A 11 15.93 -13.34 21.32
C PHE A 11 16.19 -11.86 21.62
N THR A 12 15.21 -11.14 22.17
CA THR A 12 15.29 -9.69 22.43
C THR A 12 14.95 -9.30 23.87
N GLY A 13 14.47 -10.23 24.70
CA GLY A 13 14.05 -9.94 26.07
C GLY A 13 15.17 -10.05 27.09
N VAL A 14 15.37 -8.97 27.86
CA VAL A 14 16.27 -8.91 29.02
C VAL A 14 16.02 -10.01 30.06
N GLN A 15 14.77 -10.50 30.14
CA GLN A 15 14.38 -11.58 31.06
C GLN A 15 15.11 -12.90 30.77
N MET A 16 15.53 -13.15 29.54
CA MET A 16 16.25 -14.39 29.17
C MET A 16 17.75 -14.30 29.43
N SER A 17 18.31 -13.13 29.71
CA SER A 17 19.73 -12.97 30.10
C SER A 17 19.91 -11.98 31.26
N PRO A 18 19.59 -12.40 32.50
CA PRO A 18 19.71 -11.53 33.67
C PRO A 18 21.16 -11.13 33.97
N LYS A 19 22.14 -11.96 33.61
CA LYS A 19 23.56 -11.65 33.80
C LYS A 19 24.02 -10.55 32.83
N ASP A 20 23.74 -10.69 31.54
CA ASP A 20 24.11 -9.66 30.55
C ASP A 20 23.34 -8.37 30.81
N THR A 21 22.08 -8.47 31.24
CA THR A 21 21.28 -7.30 31.66
C THR A 21 21.93 -6.58 32.83
N LYS A 22 22.39 -7.31 33.85
CA LYS A 22 23.11 -6.72 34.98
C LYS A 22 24.39 -6.03 34.53
N SER A 23 25.19 -6.68 33.66
CA SER A 23 26.41 -6.07 33.12
C SER A 23 26.13 -4.82 32.26
N LEU A 24 25.05 -4.81 31.48
CA LEU A 24 24.62 -3.62 30.73
C LEU A 24 24.19 -2.48 31.67
N LEU A 25 23.46 -2.77 32.74
CA LEU A 25 23.05 -1.76 33.73
C LEU A 25 24.27 -1.17 34.47
N GLU A 26 25.21 -2.02 34.88
CA GLU A 26 26.49 -1.57 35.47
C GLU A 26 27.29 -0.71 34.48
N ALA A 27 27.33 -1.09 33.20
CA ALA A 27 27.97 -0.30 32.16
C ALA A 27 27.28 1.06 31.95
N VAL A 28 25.95 1.15 32.01
CA VAL A 28 25.21 2.44 31.92
C VAL A 28 25.51 3.35 33.11
N GLU A 29 25.80 2.79 34.29
CA GLU A 29 26.22 3.57 35.45
C GLU A 29 27.65 4.12 35.30
N GLN A 30 28.57 3.32 34.75
CA GLN A 30 29.98 3.67 34.58
C GLN A 30 30.26 4.51 33.32
N ILE A 31 29.53 4.25 32.25
CA ILE A 31 29.64 4.88 30.93
C ILE A 31 28.41 5.75 30.73
N LYS A 32 28.40 6.91 31.39
CA LYS A 32 27.36 7.91 31.18
C LYS A 32 27.48 8.44 29.74
N PRO A 33 26.36 8.67 29.03
CA PRO A 33 26.38 9.42 27.78
C PRO A 33 27.07 10.76 28.01
N ASP A 34 28.03 11.08 27.15
CA ASP A 34 28.69 12.39 27.09
C ASP A 34 27.76 13.47 26.51
N VAL A 35 26.69 13.06 25.83
CA VAL A 35 25.61 13.92 25.35
C VAL A 35 24.27 13.46 25.96
N PRO A 36 23.53 14.33 26.66
CA PRO A 36 22.17 14.01 27.11
C PRO A 36 21.27 13.74 25.90
N GLY A 37 20.86 12.49 25.70
CA GLY A 37 19.91 12.14 24.64
C GLY A 37 18.50 12.60 24.99
N ASP A 38 17.85 13.35 24.10
CA ASP A 38 16.41 13.58 24.12
C ASP A 38 15.82 13.42 22.71
N SER A 39 14.49 13.49 22.60
CA SER A 39 13.81 13.39 21.30
C SER A 39 13.97 14.63 20.42
N LYS A 40 14.59 15.72 20.91
CA LYS A 40 14.64 17.00 20.18
C LYS A 40 15.60 16.95 19.01
N GLY A 41 16.73 16.24 19.11
CA GLY A 41 17.70 16.15 18.02
C GLY A 41 17.08 15.58 16.74
N ILE A 42 16.40 14.43 16.84
CA ILE A 42 15.68 13.82 15.71
C ILE A 42 14.54 14.71 15.22
N MET A 43 13.81 15.35 16.14
CA MET A 43 12.74 16.27 15.77
C MET A 43 13.25 17.46 14.95
N LEU A 44 14.31 18.13 15.40
CA LEU A 44 14.93 19.25 14.71
C LEU A 44 15.45 18.86 13.34
N GLU A 45 16.08 17.68 13.23
CA GLU A 45 16.53 17.18 11.94
C GLU A 45 15.35 16.90 11.00
N ARG A 46 14.25 16.32 11.48
CA ARG A 46 13.02 16.13 10.68
C ARG A 46 12.42 17.45 10.21
N VAL A 47 12.39 18.47 11.07
CA VAL A 47 11.94 19.82 10.70
C VAL A 47 12.83 20.39 9.59
N LYS A 48 14.15 20.38 9.79
CA LYS A 48 15.11 20.87 8.81
C LYS A 48 14.95 20.15 7.46
N ARG A 49 14.83 18.82 7.47
CA ARG A 49 14.64 18.03 6.23
C ARG A 49 13.31 18.32 5.56
N ALA A 50 12.25 18.60 6.31
CA ALA A 50 10.97 19.00 5.74
C ALA A 50 11.04 20.41 5.11
N GLU A 51 11.80 21.33 5.72
CA GLU A 51 12.02 22.68 5.18
C GLU A 51 12.90 22.69 3.92
N GLU A 52 13.90 21.79 3.86
CA GLU A 52 14.81 21.64 2.71
C GLU A 52 14.23 20.78 1.58
N ALA A 53 13.11 20.08 1.80
CA ALA A 53 12.59 19.12 0.85
C ALA A 53 11.99 19.80 -0.39
N ASP A 54 12.43 19.35 -1.56
CA ASP A 54 11.73 19.61 -2.82
C ASP A 54 10.44 18.79 -2.91
N ARG A 55 9.56 19.17 -3.85
CA ARG A 55 8.39 18.35 -4.21
C ARG A 55 8.82 16.98 -4.72
N ILE A 56 8.06 15.95 -4.40
CA ILE A 56 8.30 14.55 -4.85
C ILE A 56 8.39 14.47 -6.38
N GLY A 57 7.53 15.21 -7.08
CA GLY A 57 7.53 15.28 -8.54
C GLY A 57 6.48 16.27 -9.05
N SER A 58 6.01 16.04 -10.27
CA SER A 58 4.92 16.80 -10.86
C SER A 58 4.12 15.94 -11.84
N VAL A 59 2.83 16.23 -11.98
CA VAL A 59 2.04 15.67 -13.09
C VAL A 59 2.55 16.26 -14.41
N PRO A 60 2.90 15.43 -15.42
CA PRO A 60 3.37 15.94 -16.70
C PRO A 60 2.25 16.66 -17.45
N VAL A 61 2.63 17.65 -18.26
CA VAL A 61 1.69 18.30 -19.17
C VAL A 61 1.16 17.23 -20.15
N PRO A 62 -0.16 17.22 -20.47
CA PRO A 62 -0.72 16.27 -21.42
C PRO A 62 0.06 16.26 -22.74
N GLY A 63 0.44 15.06 -23.20
CA GLY A 63 1.20 14.89 -24.45
C GLY A 63 0.40 15.15 -25.72
N SER A 64 -0.93 15.24 -25.62
CA SER A 64 -1.81 15.52 -26.76
C SER A 64 -2.17 17.00 -26.85
N ALA A 65 -2.24 17.54 -28.08
CA ALA A 65 -2.66 18.93 -28.31
C ALA A 65 -4.07 19.23 -27.74
N LYS A 66 -4.98 18.26 -27.84
CA LYS A 66 -6.33 18.34 -27.25
C LYS A 66 -6.29 18.39 -25.72
N GLY A 67 -5.47 17.53 -25.09
CA GLY A 67 -5.31 17.51 -23.64
C GLY A 67 -4.71 18.82 -23.11
N MET A 68 -3.67 19.33 -23.77
CA MET A 68 -3.04 20.60 -23.40
C MET A 68 -4.02 21.77 -23.45
N LEU A 69 -4.78 21.93 -24.55
CA LEU A 69 -5.79 22.99 -24.67
C LEU A 69 -6.85 22.87 -23.58
N LYS A 70 -7.37 21.67 -23.32
CA LYS A 70 -8.40 21.47 -22.30
C LYS A 70 -7.89 21.79 -20.89
N SER A 71 -6.72 21.28 -20.51
CA SER A 71 -6.13 21.55 -19.19
C SER A 71 -5.88 23.04 -18.97
N THR A 72 -5.37 23.76 -19.97
CA THR A 72 -5.18 25.22 -19.86
C THR A 72 -6.50 25.98 -19.68
N PHE A 73 -7.57 25.55 -20.36
CA PHE A 73 -8.89 26.13 -20.21
C PHE A 73 -9.48 25.87 -18.81
N ASP A 74 -9.42 24.63 -18.31
CA ASP A 74 -9.91 24.28 -16.98
C ASP A 74 -9.13 25.02 -15.88
N MET A 75 -7.81 25.16 -16.00
CA MET A 75 -6.99 25.97 -15.08
C MET A 75 -7.37 27.46 -15.13
N ALA A 76 -7.68 28.02 -16.30
CA ALA A 76 -8.15 29.40 -16.43
C ALA A 76 -9.51 29.63 -15.75
N LEU A 77 -10.32 28.58 -15.59
CA LEU A 77 -11.55 28.58 -14.81
C LEU A 77 -11.33 28.33 -13.31
N GLY A 78 -10.08 28.25 -12.83
CA GLY A 78 -9.73 28.00 -11.44
C GLY A 78 -9.88 26.55 -10.99
N LYS A 79 -9.98 25.59 -11.93
CA LYS A 79 -9.99 24.17 -11.61
C LYS A 79 -8.56 23.62 -11.56
N SER A 80 -8.40 22.48 -10.88
CA SER A 80 -7.13 21.74 -10.78
C SER A 80 -7.21 20.38 -11.46
N PRO A 81 -7.22 20.31 -12.81
CA PRO A 81 -7.27 19.04 -13.55
C PRO A 81 -6.10 18.10 -13.20
N GLU A 82 -4.96 18.65 -12.81
CA GLU A 82 -3.78 17.91 -12.36
C GLU A 82 -4.04 17.07 -11.11
N LEU A 83 -4.97 17.47 -10.23
CA LEU A 83 -5.28 16.72 -9.01
C LEU A 83 -5.92 15.37 -9.32
N LEU A 84 -6.90 15.36 -10.23
CA LEU A 84 -7.56 14.13 -10.64
C LEU A 84 -6.56 13.21 -11.37
N VAL A 85 -5.71 13.76 -12.23
CA VAL A 85 -4.67 12.98 -12.92
C VAL A 85 -3.64 12.41 -11.94
N ASP A 86 -3.21 13.17 -10.94
CA ASP A 86 -2.29 12.67 -9.91
C ASP A 86 -2.91 11.51 -9.11
N LYS A 87 -4.19 11.63 -8.75
CA LYS A 87 -4.92 10.57 -8.02
C LYS A 87 -5.21 9.34 -8.86
N LEU A 88 -5.45 9.49 -10.16
CA LEU A 88 -5.51 8.37 -11.07
C LEU A 88 -4.14 7.70 -11.24
N GLY A 89 -3.05 8.48 -11.29
CA GLY A 89 -1.68 7.97 -11.26
C GLY A 89 -1.39 7.17 -10.00
N GLU A 90 -1.81 7.68 -8.83
CA GLU A 90 -1.78 6.94 -7.55
C GLU A 90 -2.46 5.58 -7.69
N ARG A 91 -3.70 5.58 -8.19
CA ARG A 91 -4.50 4.38 -8.31
C ARG A 91 -3.86 3.37 -9.24
N LEU A 92 -3.43 3.80 -10.43
CA LEU A 92 -2.79 2.90 -11.40
C LEU A 92 -1.51 2.26 -10.84
N ALA A 93 -0.69 3.03 -10.11
CA ALA A 93 0.51 2.49 -9.47
C ALA A 93 0.18 1.52 -8.33
N PHE A 94 -0.90 1.79 -7.61
CA PHE A 94 -1.40 0.93 -6.54
C PHE A 94 -1.92 -0.40 -7.10
N GLU A 95 -2.86 -0.39 -8.06
CA GLU A 95 -3.41 -1.62 -8.70
C GLU A 95 -2.29 -2.50 -9.27
N ARG A 96 -1.33 -1.86 -9.96
CA ARG A 96 -0.14 -2.56 -10.49
C ARG A 96 0.68 -3.24 -9.39
N SER A 97 0.75 -2.60 -8.22
CA SER A 97 1.41 -3.17 -7.04
C SER A 97 0.55 -4.27 -6.41
N GLY A 98 -0.77 -4.09 -6.33
CA GLY A 98 -1.77 -5.07 -5.88
C GLY A 98 -1.62 -6.40 -6.60
N VAL A 99 -1.61 -6.40 -7.94
CA VAL A 99 -1.37 -7.61 -8.76
C VAL A 99 -0.09 -8.35 -8.33
N ARG A 100 1.02 -7.63 -8.15
CA ARG A 100 2.32 -8.22 -7.76
C ARG A 100 2.32 -8.71 -6.31
N LEU A 101 1.63 -8.02 -5.41
CA LEU A 101 1.47 -8.43 -4.01
C LEU A 101 0.67 -9.72 -3.93
N TYR A 102 -0.43 -9.82 -4.67
CA TYR A 102 -1.21 -11.05 -4.75
C TYR A 102 -0.41 -12.20 -5.37
N ASP A 103 0.36 -11.97 -6.44
CA ASP A 103 1.27 -13.00 -6.98
C ASP A 103 2.28 -13.50 -5.94
N ALA A 104 2.87 -12.58 -5.15
CA ALA A 104 3.78 -12.95 -4.06
C ALA A 104 3.07 -13.75 -2.97
N MET A 105 1.84 -13.38 -2.61
CA MET A 105 1.05 -14.10 -1.63
C MET A 105 0.64 -15.50 -2.12
N ILE A 106 0.25 -15.63 -3.39
CA ILE A 106 -0.05 -16.92 -4.04
C ILE A 106 1.19 -17.82 -4.02
N ALA A 107 2.37 -17.28 -4.33
CA ALA A 107 3.62 -18.02 -4.27
C ALA A 107 3.92 -18.51 -2.83
N LYS A 108 3.75 -17.65 -1.82
CA LYS A 108 3.88 -18.03 -0.41
C LYS A 108 2.87 -19.12 -0.03
N ALA A 109 1.61 -18.96 -0.42
CA ALA A 109 0.55 -19.93 -0.15
C ALA A 109 0.90 -21.32 -0.71
N LYS A 110 1.37 -21.38 -1.96
CA LYS A 110 1.84 -22.63 -2.58
C LYS A 110 3.02 -23.24 -1.82
N ALA A 111 4.03 -22.44 -1.49
CA ALA A 111 5.22 -22.91 -0.78
C ALA A 111 4.92 -23.47 0.62
N LEU A 112 3.92 -22.92 1.31
CA LEU A 112 3.55 -23.35 2.67
C LEU A 112 2.61 -24.57 2.71
N GLY A 113 2.32 -25.17 1.55
CA GLY A 113 1.54 -26.40 1.42
C GLY A 113 0.03 -26.18 1.32
N THR A 114 -0.42 -24.97 0.94
CA THR A 114 -1.85 -24.67 0.73
C THR A 114 -2.29 -24.81 -0.74
N ALA A 115 -1.49 -25.54 -1.54
CA ALA A 115 -1.63 -25.70 -2.99
C ALA A 115 -3.01 -26.22 -3.44
N GLU A 116 -3.67 -27.03 -2.61
CA GLU A 116 -4.98 -27.63 -2.89
C GLU A 116 -6.15 -26.92 -2.18
N SER A 117 -5.91 -25.76 -1.55
CA SER A 117 -6.93 -25.05 -0.78
C SER A 117 -7.66 -23.99 -1.60
N ASP A 118 -8.92 -23.74 -1.25
CA ASP A 118 -9.74 -22.65 -1.80
C ASP A 118 -9.08 -21.26 -1.66
N LEU A 119 -8.11 -21.12 -0.74
CA LEU A 119 -7.36 -19.87 -0.55
C LEU A 119 -6.69 -19.42 -1.85
N ILE A 120 -6.03 -20.33 -2.58
CA ILE A 120 -5.31 -19.93 -3.81
C ILE A 120 -6.29 -19.45 -4.87
N GLN A 121 -7.45 -20.10 -5.00
CA GLN A 121 -8.47 -19.69 -5.95
C GLN A 121 -9.02 -18.29 -5.62
N VAL A 122 -9.26 -18.03 -4.33
CA VAL A 122 -9.69 -16.70 -3.88
C VAL A 122 -8.62 -15.64 -4.17
N LEU A 123 -7.35 -15.92 -3.85
CA LEU A 123 -6.25 -14.98 -4.11
C LEU A 123 -6.04 -14.72 -5.62
N GLN A 124 -6.17 -15.75 -6.45
CA GLN A 124 -6.08 -15.63 -7.91
C GLN A 124 -7.24 -14.80 -8.47
N HIS A 125 -8.44 -15.02 -7.96
CA HIS A 125 -9.62 -14.27 -8.37
C HIS A 125 -9.45 -12.78 -8.05
N ILE A 126 -9.04 -12.42 -6.83
CA ILE A 126 -8.80 -11.02 -6.45
C ILE A 126 -7.71 -10.42 -7.35
N ARG A 127 -6.56 -11.08 -7.50
CA ARG A 127 -5.50 -10.63 -8.41
C ARG A 127 -5.97 -10.33 -9.84
N ASP A 128 -6.87 -11.16 -10.36
CA ASP A 128 -7.39 -10.98 -11.72
C ASP A 128 -8.33 -9.76 -11.79
N GLU A 129 -9.07 -9.46 -10.73
CA GLU A 129 -9.88 -8.25 -10.59
C GLU A 129 -9.00 -6.99 -10.43
N GLU A 130 -7.94 -7.04 -9.64
CA GLU A 130 -6.93 -5.97 -9.50
C GLU A 130 -6.27 -5.64 -10.86
N PHE A 131 -6.01 -6.67 -11.67
CA PHE A 131 -5.50 -6.48 -13.02
C PHE A 131 -6.54 -5.80 -13.93
N GLU A 132 -7.83 -6.15 -13.78
CA GLU A 132 -8.91 -5.45 -14.47
C GLU A 132 -8.96 -3.97 -14.05
N HIS A 133 -8.86 -3.69 -12.75
CA HIS A 133 -8.87 -2.34 -12.20
C HIS A 133 -7.70 -1.52 -12.70
N MET A 134 -6.50 -2.10 -12.75
CA MET A 134 -5.31 -1.47 -13.34
C MET A 134 -5.60 -0.99 -14.77
N ASN A 135 -6.20 -1.83 -15.61
CA ASN A 135 -6.53 -1.48 -16.99
C ASN A 135 -7.62 -0.40 -17.05
N MET A 136 -8.64 -0.49 -16.20
CA MET A 136 -9.72 0.50 -16.10
C MET A 136 -9.18 1.91 -15.78
N VAL A 137 -8.21 2.01 -14.86
CA VAL A 137 -7.59 3.30 -14.52
C VAL A 137 -6.69 3.80 -15.65
N ALA A 138 -5.93 2.92 -16.30
CA ALA A 138 -5.10 3.31 -17.44
C ALA A 138 -5.95 3.92 -18.57
N GLU A 139 -7.07 3.28 -18.92
CA GLU A 139 -8.03 3.79 -19.91
C GLU A 139 -8.64 5.13 -19.48
N ALA A 140 -8.92 5.32 -18.18
CA ALA A 140 -9.41 6.59 -17.66
C ALA A 140 -8.37 7.72 -17.83
N ILE A 141 -7.10 7.46 -17.53
CA ILE A 141 -6.00 8.42 -17.72
C ILE A 141 -5.86 8.79 -19.20
N GLU A 142 -5.88 7.80 -20.09
CA GLU A 142 -5.82 8.03 -21.54
C GLU A 142 -7.01 8.83 -22.06
N THR A 143 -8.21 8.58 -21.53
CA THR A 143 -9.44 9.32 -21.85
C THR A 143 -9.32 10.80 -21.49
N LEU A 144 -8.60 11.12 -20.42
CA LEU A 144 -8.27 12.49 -20.03
C LEU A 144 -7.17 13.12 -20.90
N GLY A 145 -6.52 12.34 -21.76
CA GLY A 145 -5.41 12.76 -22.62
C GLY A 145 -4.07 12.82 -21.90
N ALA A 146 -3.98 12.22 -20.71
CA ALA A 146 -2.76 12.08 -19.92
C ALA A 146 -2.04 10.76 -20.23
N ASP A 147 -0.81 10.62 -19.72
CA ASP A 147 0.05 9.47 -19.97
C ASP A 147 -0.02 8.47 -18.79
N PRO A 148 -0.57 7.25 -18.97
CA PRO A 148 -0.65 6.24 -17.90
C PRO A 148 0.71 5.65 -17.50
N THR A 149 1.78 5.95 -18.23
CA THR A 149 3.14 5.52 -17.88
C THR A 149 3.87 6.50 -16.97
N ALA A 150 3.31 7.71 -16.79
CA ALA A 150 3.91 8.74 -15.96
C ALA A 150 3.92 8.35 -14.47
N GLN A 151 5.06 8.57 -13.81
CA GLN A 151 5.17 8.50 -12.35
C GLN A 151 4.80 9.86 -11.76
N THR A 152 3.54 10.01 -11.37
CA THR A 152 3.06 11.22 -10.68
C THR A 152 3.50 11.23 -9.21
N PRO A 153 3.43 12.37 -8.50
CA PRO A 153 3.77 12.43 -7.08
C PRO A 153 3.04 11.40 -6.23
N CYS A 154 1.73 11.24 -6.40
CA CYS A 154 0.97 10.26 -5.64
C CYS A 154 1.29 8.81 -6.08
N ALA A 155 1.58 8.58 -7.36
CA ALA A 155 2.04 7.27 -7.85
C ALA A 155 3.36 6.82 -7.18
N ASP A 156 4.30 7.75 -6.99
CA ASP A 156 5.55 7.49 -6.27
C ASP A 156 5.29 7.09 -4.81
N VAL A 157 4.48 7.87 -4.10
CA VAL A 157 4.13 7.59 -2.69
C VAL A 157 3.39 6.25 -2.55
N ALA A 158 2.47 5.92 -3.46
CA ALA A 158 1.80 4.63 -3.49
C ALA A 158 2.79 3.47 -3.59
N ALA A 159 3.77 3.58 -4.49
CA ALA A 159 4.82 2.56 -4.63
C ALA A 159 5.63 2.43 -3.33
N VAL A 160 5.99 3.54 -2.67
CA VAL A 160 6.70 3.54 -1.39
C VAL A 160 5.91 2.81 -0.31
N LYS A 161 4.61 3.08 -0.19
CA LYS A 161 3.71 2.40 0.77
C LYS A 161 3.71 0.89 0.53
N SER A 162 3.55 0.46 -0.73
CA SER A 162 3.48 -0.97 -1.09
C SER A 162 4.79 -1.73 -0.83
N MET A 163 5.96 -1.06 -0.80
CA MET A 163 7.24 -1.72 -0.53
C MET A 163 7.26 -2.46 0.83
N GLY A 164 6.65 -1.88 1.87
CA GLY A 164 6.61 -2.51 3.20
C GLY A 164 5.82 -3.82 3.19
N VAL A 165 4.69 -3.83 2.49
CA VAL A 165 3.85 -5.04 2.35
C VAL A 165 4.58 -6.11 1.55
N MET A 166 5.24 -5.73 0.45
CA MET A 166 6.04 -6.67 -0.33
C MET A 166 7.14 -7.33 0.51
N GLN A 167 7.79 -6.59 1.41
CA GLN A 167 8.80 -7.16 2.32
C GLN A 167 8.19 -8.22 3.24
N VAL A 168 6.97 -8.01 3.76
CA VAL A 168 6.27 -9.01 4.59
C VAL A 168 5.89 -10.25 3.78
N LEU A 169 5.38 -10.06 2.56
CA LEU A 169 4.96 -11.17 1.68
C LEU A 169 6.15 -12.00 1.17
N THR A 170 7.31 -11.39 0.99
CA THR A 170 8.50 -12.08 0.47
C THR A 170 9.43 -12.60 1.56
N ASP A 171 9.26 -12.20 2.82
CA ASP A 171 10.02 -12.77 3.93
C ASP A 171 9.67 -14.26 4.11
N PRO A 172 10.63 -15.20 3.98
CA PRO A 172 10.36 -16.62 4.13
C PRO A 172 9.97 -17.03 5.56
N ARG A 173 10.18 -16.14 6.54
CA ARG A 173 9.84 -16.37 7.96
C ARG A 173 8.39 -16.04 8.29
N THR A 174 7.69 -15.29 7.42
CA THR A 174 6.30 -14.92 7.67
C THR A 174 5.33 -16.04 7.26
N ASN A 175 4.24 -16.17 8.02
CA ASN A 175 3.19 -17.15 7.76
C ASN A 175 2.00 -16.57 6.97
N ILE A 176 0.99 -17.41 6.70
CA ILE A 176 -0.18 -17.02 5.92
C ILE A 176 -0.96 -15.89 6.60
N ALA A 177 -1.30 -16.01 7.89
CA ALA A 177 -2.00 -14.95 8.62
C ALA A 177 -1.26 -13.60 8.58
N GLN A 178 0.06 -13.61 8.74
CA GLN A 178 0.88 -12.39 8.67
C GLN A 178 0.85 -11.77 7.27
N GLY A 179 0.96 -12.59 6.22
CA GLY A 179 0.84 -12.11 4.84
C GLY A 179 -0.54 -11.56 4.52
N MET A 180 -1.60 -12.27 4.92
CA MET A 180 -2.98 -11.81 4.75
C MET A 180 -3.27 -10.54 5.55
N GLY A 181 -2.72 -10.41 6.76
CA GLY A 181 -2.82 -9.19 7.55
C GLY A 181 -2.11 -8.00 6.90
N ALA A 182 -1.00 -8.25 6.19
CA ALA A 182 -0.34 -7.22 5.38
C ALA A 182 -1.19 -6.84 4.16
N LEU A 183 -1.78 -7.80 3.45
CA LEU A 183 -2.74 -7.51 2.37
C LEU A 183 -3.94 -6.71 2.87
N LEU A 184 -4.49 -7.01 4.04
CA LEU A 184 -5.61 -6.25 4.61
C LEU A 184 -5.32 -4.74 4.74
N THR A 185 -4.05 -4.34 4.94
CA THR A 185 -3.68 -2.91 4.98
C THR A 185 -3.84 -2.23 3.62
N ILE A 186 -3.57 -2.96 2.54
CA ILE A 186 -3.73 -2.52 1.15
C ILE A 186 -5.22 -2.45 0.82
N GLU A 187 -5.97 -3.52 1.08
CA GLU A 187 -7.42 -3.60 0.82
C GLU A 187 -8.23 -2.48 1.47
N LEU A 188 -7.87 -2.10 2.71
CA LEU A 188 -8.56 -1.01 3.41
C LEU A 188 -8.28 0.36 2.77
N GLU A 189 -7.06 0.56 2.29
CA GLU A 189 -6.70 1.77 1.55
C GLU A 189 -7.37 1.78 0.17
N ASP A 190 -7.40 0.63 -0.50
CA ASP A 190 -7.98 0.46 -1.83
C ASP A 190 -9.46 0.82 -1.85
N ASN A 191 -10.21 0.19 -0.96
CA ASN A 191 -11.63 0.40 -0.82
C ASN A 191 -12.00 1.87 -0.60
N ALA A 192 -11.25 2.56 0.26
CA ALA A 192 -11.47 3.98 0.53
C ALA A 192 -11.04 4.88 -0.66
N ALA A 193 -10.00 4.47 -1.40
CA ALA A 193 -9.52 5.21 -2.56
C ALA A 193 -10.55 5.22 -3.70
N TRP A 194 -11.26 4.12 -3.94
CA TRP A 194 -12.30 4.06 -4.96
C TRP A 194 -13.48 4.99 -4.67
N GLU A 195 -13.91 5.12 -3.41
CA GLU A 195 -14.95 6.09 -3.01
C GLU A 195 -14.53 7.51 -3.38
N LEU A 196 -13.31 7.89 -2.97
CA LEU A 196 -12.77 9.21 -3.25
C LEU A 196 -12.59 9.46 -4.76
N LEU A 197 -12.13 8.47 -5.53
CA LEU A 197 -11.94 8.63 -6.98
C LEU A 197 -13.25 8.82 -7.73
N ILE A 198 -14.33 8.16 -7.31
CA ILE A 198 -15.66 8.38 -7.86
C ILE A 198 -16.08 9.84 -7.62
N GLU A 199 -15.96 10.32 -6.39
CA GLU A 199 -16.31 11.72 -6.04
C GLU A 199 -15.45 12.73 -6.81
N LEU A 200 -14.14 12.51 -6.90
CA LEU A 200 -13.22 13.38 -7.64
C LEU A 200 -13.53 13.40 -9.14
N ALA A 201 -13.87 12.24 -9.72
CA ALA A 201 -14.26 12.16 -11.12
C ALA A 201 -15.59 12.88 -11.38
N GLU A 202 -16.58 12.75 -10.50
CA GLU A 202 -17.85 13.50 -10.60
C GLU A 202 -17.63 15.01 -10.47
N ALA A 203 -16.90 15.45 -9.44
CA ALA A 203 -16.57 16.85 -9.22
C ALA A 203 -15.73 17.44 -10.37
N GLY A 204 -14.88 16.63 -10.99
CA GLY A 204 -14.10 16.98 -12.18
C GLY A 204 -14.91 17.06 -13.48
N GLY A 205 -16.20 16.70 -13.47
CA GLY A 205 -17.05 16.70 -14.67
C GLY A 205 -16.86 15.47 -15.56
N HIS A 206 -16.46 14.34 -14.97
CA HIS A 206 -16.20 13.07 -15.63
C HIS A 206 -17.14 11.94 -15.15
N PRO A 207 -18.47 12.09 -15.28
CA PRO A 207 -19.44 11.14 -14.72
C PRO A 207 -19.38 9.74 -15.34
N ASN A 208 -18.89 9.62 -16.58
CA ASN A 208 -18.70 8.31 -17.22
C ASN A 208 -17.52 7.54 -16.61
N ILE A 209 -16.44 8.25 -16.25
CA ILE A 209 -15.29 7.65 -15.54
C ILE A 209 -15.75 7.21 -14.15
N ALA A 210 -16.43 8.09 -13.42
CA ALA A 210 -17.00 7.79 -12.11
C ALA A 210 -17.93 6.56 -12.14
N LYS A 211 -18.79 6.45 -13.15
CA LYS A 211 -19.67 5.29 -13.33
C LYS A 211 -18.88 4.00 -13.57
N GLY A 212 -17.80 4.04 -14.34
CA GLY A 212 -16.94 2.88 -14.58
C GLY A 212 -16.33 2.35 -13.28
N PHE A 213 -15.87 3.25 -12.42
CA PHE A 213 -15.23 2.93 -11.14
C PHE A 213 -16.14 2.29 -10.10
N LYS A 214 -17.47 2.38 -10.25
CA LYS A 214 -18.42 1.70 -9.35
C LYS A 214 -18.25 0.18 -9.36
N LYS A 215 -17.90 -0.40 -10.52
CA LYS A 215 -17.61 -1.83 -10.60
C LYS A 215 -16.42 -2.20 -9.72
N ALA A 216 -15.32 -1.44 -9.82
CA ALA A 216 -14.13 -1.68 -9.01
C ALA A 216 -14.45 -1.56 -7.52
N LYS A 217 -15.20 -0.52 -7.12
CA LYS A 217 -15.66 -0.36 -5.74
C LYS A 217 -16.45 -1.56 -5.21
N ASP A 218 -17.40 -2.07 -6.00
CA ASP A 218 -18.20 -3.23 -5.61
C ASP A 218 -17.33 -4.49 -5.43
N GLN A 219 -16.30 -4.66 -6.27
CA GLN A 219 -15.33 -5.75 -6.15
C GLN A 219 -14.45 -5.59 -4.90
N GLU A 220 -13.94 -4.39 -4.63
CA GLU A 220 -13.14 -4.10 -3.44
C GLU A 220 -13.92 -4.28 -2.12
N ASP A 221 -15.22 -4.01 -2.11
CA ASP A 221 -16.08 -4.31 -0.96
C ASP A 221 -16.09 -5.83 -0.67
N ASP A 222 -16.13 -6.66 -1.71
CA ASP A 222 -16.08 -8.11 -1.58
C ASP A 222 -14.66 -8.61 -1.22
N HIS A 223 -13.61 -8.02 -1.80
CA HIS A 223 -12.22 -8.35 -1.43
C HIS A 223 -11.97 -8.15 0.06
N LEU A 224 -12.39 -7.01 0.62
CA LEU A 224 -12.30 -6.73 2.05
C LEU A 224 -12.98 -7.80 2.91
N VAL A 225 -14.19 -8.23 2.51
CA VAL A 225 -14.93 -9.28 3.22
C VAL A 225 -14.20 -10.61 3.14
N LYS A 226 -13.71 -11.00 1.96
CA LYS A 226 -12.93 -12.22 1.72
C LYS A 226 -11.66 -12.24 2.60
N ILE A 227 -10.84 -11.19 2.53
CA ILE A 227 -9.57 -11.12 3.28
C ILE A 227 -9.81 -11.14 4.79
N LYS A 228 -10.75 -10.34 5.31
CA LYS A 228 -11.12 -10.35 6.74
C LYS A 228 -11.58 -11.74 7.20
N THR A 229 -12.40 -12.40 6.39
CA THR A 229 -12.93 -13.74 6.70
C THR A 229 -11.82 -14.78 6.72
N LEU A 230 -10.90 -14.74 5.75
CA LEU A 230 -9.77 -15.67 5.66
C LEU A 230 -8.83 -15.54 6.87
N ILE A 231 -8.45 -14.31 7.24
CA ILE A 231 -7.62 -14.02 8.43
C ILE A 231 -8.31 -14.56 9.68
N ARG A 232 -9.59 -14.23 9.86
CA ARG A 232 -10.37 -14.66 11.02
C ARG A 232 -10.44 -16.18 11.12
N ARG A 233 -10.72 -16.87 10.01
CA ARG A 233 -10.82 -18.33 9.96
C ARG A 233 -9.49 -18.99 10.34
N ASP A 234 -8.38 -18.51 9.78
CA ASP A 234 -7.05 -19.04 10.07
C ASP A 234 -6.68 -18.84 11.55
N LEU A 235 -6.81 -17.61 12.07
CA LEU A 235 -6.42 -17.31 13.46
C LEU A 235 -7.30 -18.02 14.49
N ILE A 236 -8.63 -18.08 14.29
CA ILE A 236 -9.52 -18.82 15.19
C ILE A 236 -9.21 -20.32 15.15
N GLY A 237 -8.88 -20.85 13.96
CA GLY A 237 -8.48 -22.25 13.78
C GLY A 237 -7.19 -22.61 14.51
N GLN A 238 -6.28 -21.65 14.72
CA GLN A 238 -5.02 -21.88 15.45
C GLN A 238 -5.17 -21.88 16.97
N ILE A 239 -6.24 -21.29 17.51
CA ILE A 239 -6.51 -21.25 18.96
C ILE A 239 -7.19 -22.56 19.43
N LYS A 240 -7.97 -23.20 18.56
CA LYS A 240 -8.72 -24.44 18.84
C LYS A 240 -7.86 -25.67 18.62
#